data_AF-A0A1Q2YMC8-F1
#
_entry.id   AF-A0A1Q2YMC8-F1
#
_cell.length_a   1.000
_cell.length_b   1.000
_cell.length_c   1.000
_cell.angle_alpha   90.00
_cell.angle_beta   90.00
_cell.angle_gamma   90.00
#
_symmetry.space_group_name_H-M   'P 1'
#
loop_
_entity.id
_entity.type
_entity.pdbx_description
1 polymer ?
#
loop_
_entity_poly.entity_id
_entity_poly.type
_entity_poly.pdbx_seq_one_letter_code
_entity_poly.pdbx_strand_id
1 'polypeptide(L)'
;MSSNTGRAYGTLISYTKDDDSKIGDIFTVSKRNRDALKFPAWAPAWDPKEDHKFEHLKPFRHIDRGLFGDPTFKSLREDNKDVTFRKVSPKLGLEVDGIQLSTLSNKQKDDLALLVETVGVVAFRNQDFKLQDFDKIKDWARYYEVTLIII
;
A
#
# COMPACT_ATOMS: atom_id res chain seq x y z
N MET A 1 6.74 37.01 -16.10
CA MET A 1 6.07 36.59 -14.84
C MET A 1 5.98 35.08 -14.88
N SER A 2 6.86 34.39 -14.15
CA SER A 2 6.95 32.93 -14.16
C SER A 2 5.76 32.34 -13.41
N SER A 3 4.87 31.64 -14.11
CA SER A 3 3.73 30.93 -13.54
C SER A 3 4.25 29.78 -12.68
N ASN A 4 4.25 29.98 -11.37
CA ASN A 4 4.62 28.98 -10.39
C ASN A 4 3.49 27.93 -10.32
N THR A 5 3.53 26.92 -11.19
CA THR A 5 2.66 25.73 -11.13
C THR A 5 3.14 24.80 -10.01
N GLY A 6 3.24 25.35 -8.80
CA GLY A 6 3.58 24.62 -7.58
C GLY A 6 2.37 23.81 -7.12
N ARG A 7 2.29 22.56 -7.59
CA ARG A 7 1.68 21.41 -6.90
C ARG A 7 0.41 21.70 -6.08
N ALA A 8 -0.70 22.00 -6.75
CA ALA A 8 -2.04 22.18 -6.16
C ALA A 8 -2.66 20.92 -5.51
N TYR A 9 -1.90 19.84 -5.33
CA TYR A 9 -2.41 18.61 -4.71
C TYR A 9 -2.57 18.76 -3.19
N GLY A 10 -1.76 19.58 -2.52
CA GLY A 10 -1.79 19.73 -1.06
C GLY A 10 -3.03 20.46 -0.55
N THR A 11 -3.54 21.43 -1.32
CA THR A 11 -4.73 22.21 -0.96
C THR A 11 -6.03 21.42 -1.07
N LEU A 12 -6.10 20.39 -1.92
CA LEU A 12 -7.30 19.57 -2.10
C LEU A 12 -7.51 18.54 -0.98
N ILE A 13 -6.45 18.18 -0.26
CA ILE A 13 -6.46 17.16 0.80
C ILE A 13 -6.25 17.76 2.21
N SER A 14 -6.01 19.07 2.30
CA SER A 14 -5.85 19.76 3.57
C SER A 14 -7.18 19.89 4.29
N TYR A 15 -7.16 19.69 5.60
CA TYR A 15 -8.31 20.01 6.44
C TYR A 15 -8.53 21.53 6.44
N THR A 16 -9.76 21.95 6.20
CA THR A 16 -10.20 23.34 6.24
C THR A 16 -11.47 23.42 7.07
N LYS A 17 -11.33 23.95 8.28
CA LYS A 17 -12.36 23.93 9.33
C LYS A 17 -13.74 24.43 8.89
N ASP A 18 -13.78 25.40 7.98
CA ASP A 18 -15.02 26.07 7.56
C ASP A 18 -15.56 25.59 6.20
N ASP A 19 -14.79 24.79 5.44
CA ASP A 19 -15.16 24.31 4.09
C ASP A 19 -15.38 22.78 4.04
N ASP A 20 -14.77 22.03 4.96
CA ASP A 20 -14.84 20.57 4.96
C ASP A 20 -16.24 20.04 5.29
N SER A 21 -16.59 18.94 4.63
CA SER A 21 -17.96 18.45 4.58
C SER A 21 -18.16 17.20 5.44
N LYS A 22 -19.31 17.11 6.10
CA LYS A 22 -19.76 15.89 6.78
C LYS A 22 -20.58 15.05 5.80
N ILE A 23 -20.14 13.83 5.52
CA ILE A 23 -20.93 12.86 4.75
C ILE A 23 -21.53 11.87 5.75
N GLY A 24 -22.79 12.10 6.12
CA GLY A 24 -23.42 11.36 7.21
C GLY A 24 -22.77 11.68 8.55
N ASP A 25 -22.05 10.70 9.12
CA ASP A 25 -21.27 10.85 10.37
C ASP A 25 -19.76 11.01 10.16
N ILE A 26 -19.28 10.88 8.93
CA ILE A 26 -17.86 10.88 8.59
C ILE A 26 -17.45 12.29 8.15
N PHE A 27 -16.39 12.83 8.75
CA PHE A 27 -15.78 14.08 8.32
C PHE A 27 -14.82 13.83 7.16
N THR A 28 -14.89 14.64 6.11
CA THR A 28 -14.01 14.54 4.94
C THR A 28 -13.85 15.91 4.28
N VAL A 29 -12.99 16.02 3.27
CA VAL A 29 -12.73 17.26 2.54
C VAL A 29 -14.00 17.79 1.85
N SER A 30 -14.04 19.09 1.57
CA SER A 30 -15.18 19.73 0.89
C SER A 30 -15.62 18.99 -0.38
N LYS A 31 -16.92 19.00 -0.71
CA LYS A 31 -17.45 18.33 -1.93
C LYS A 31 -16.69 18.76 -3.19
N ARG A 32 -16.42 20.06 -3.33
CA ARG A 32 -15.65 20.62 -4.44
C ARG A 32 -14.24 20.03 -4.52
N ASN A 33 -13.55 19.92 -3.38
CA ASN A 33 -12.20 19.38 -3.34
C ASN A 33 -12.21 17.89 -3.66
N ARG A 34 -13.17 17.13 -3.12
CA ARG A 34 -13.33 15.70 -3.37
C ARG A 34 -13.61 15.40 -4.85
N ASP A 35 -14.50 16.17 -5.49
CA ASP A 35 -14.83 16.01 -6.91
C ASP A 35 -13.64 16.37 -7.82
N ALA A 36 -12.74 17.25 -7.35
CA ALA A 36 -11.50 17.59 -8.03
C ALA A 36 -10.37 16.55 -7.83
N LEU A 37 -10.52 15.60 -6.90
CA LEU A 37 -9.53 14.54 -6.70
C LEU A 37 -9.58 13.53 -7.85
N LYS A 38 -8.39 13.16 -8.33
CA LYS A 38 -8.25 12.04 -9.27
C LYS A 38 -8.71 10.70 -8.67
N PHE A 39 -8.65 10.57 -7.35
CA PHE A 39 -9.04 9.36 -6.61
C PHE A 39 -9.91 9.72 -5.40
N PRO A 40 -11.22 9.98 -5.59
CA PRO A 40 -12.13 10.41 -4.52
C PRO A 40 -12.33 9.40 -3.39
N ALA A 41 -12.05 8.12 -3.66
CA ALA A 41 -12.10 7.03 -2.70
C ALA A 41 -10.94 7.08 -1.69
N TRP A 42 -9.81 7.68 -2.08
CA TRP A 42 -8.62 7.87 -1.25
C TRP A 42 -8.60 9.23 -0.54
N ALA A 43 -9.72 9.95 -0.56
CA ALA A 43 -9.86 11.22 0.14
C ALA A 43 -9.71 11.00 1.67
N PRO A 44 -9.04 11.91 2.39
CA PRO A 44 -9.01 11.85 3.84
C PRO A 44 -10.42 11.81 4.42
N ALA A 45 -10.65 10.83 5.30
CA ALA A 45 -11.91 10.65 5.98
C ALA A 45 -11.63 10.33 7.46
N TRP A 46 -12.34 11.00 8.35
CA TRP A 46 -12.30 10.80 9.79
C TRP A 46 -13.67 10.34 10.24
N ASP A 47 -13.77 9.08 10.67
CA ASP A 47 -14.97 8.55 11.30
C ASP A 47 -14.83 8.63 12.83
N PRO A 48 -15.56 9.53 13.51
CA PRO A 48 -15.51 9.65 14.96
C PRO A 48 -15.91 8.38 15.70
N LYS A 49 -16.65 7.46 15.07
CA LYS A 49 -17.05 6.18 15.70
C LYS A 49 -15.91 5.19 15.77
N GLU A 50 -14.91 5.35 14.91
CA GLU A 50 -13.69 4.53 14.91
C GLU A 50 -12.58 5.16 15.77
N ASP A 51 -12.79 6.40 16.25
CA ASP A 51 -11.89 7.07 17.19
C ASP A 51 -11.82 6.26 18.50
N HIS A 52 -10.61 5.82 18.85
CA HIS A 52 -10.35 4.95 20.00
C HIS A 52 -11.06 3.58 20.03
N LYS A 53 -11.61 3.10 18.90
CA LYS A 53 -12.31 1.81 18.84
C LYS A 53 -11.39 0.58 18.73
N PHE A 54 -10.09 0.79 18.53
CA PHE A 54 -9.14 -0.31 18.41
C PHE A 54 -8.96 -1.03 19.76
N GLU A 55 -9.52 -2.23 19.86
CA GLU A 55 -9.30 -3.12 21.00
C GLU A 55 -7.84 -3.59 21.03
N HIS A 56 -7.37 -3.94 22.23
CA HIS A 56 -6.07 -4.59 22.37
C HIS A 56 -6.04 -5.89 21.55
N LEU A 57 -5.00 -6.04 20.72
CA LEU A 57 -4.78 -7.26 19.96
C LEU A 57 -4.71 -8.45 20.92
N LYS A 58 -5.57 -9.45 20.70
CA LYS A 58 -5.48 -10.72 21.41
C LYS A 58 -4.18 -11.41 20.99
N PRO A 59 -3.49 -12.12 21.89
CA PRO A 59 -2.36 -12.95 21.50
C PRO A 59 -2.80 -13.92 20.40
N PHE A 60 -2.10 -13.90 19.27
CA PHE A 60 -2.30 -14.83 18.18
C PHE A 60 -0.98 -15.49 17.83
N ARG A 61 -1.04 -16.72 17.34
CA ARG A 61 0.15 -17.42 16.86
C ARG A 61 0.40 -16.98 15.42
N HIS A 62 1.39 -16.12 15.24
CA HIS A 62 1.86 -15.74 13.92
C HIS A 62 2.69 -16.89 13.31
N ILE A 63 2.43 -17.20 12.04
CA ILE A 63 3.24 -18.11 11.23
C ILE A 63 3.78 -17.30 10.06
N ASP A 64 5.09 -17.16 9.99
CA ASP A 64 5.70 -16.39 8.92
C ASP A 64 5.47 -17.09 7.57
N ARG A 65 5.05 -16.31 6.58
CA ARG A 65 4.78 -16.79 5.23
C ARG A 65 6.07 -17.11 4.49
N GLY A 66 7.20 -16.49 4.84
CA GLY A 66 8.47 -16.78 4.17
C GLY A 66 8.97 -18.20 4.42
N LEU A 67 8.51 -18.88 5.47
CA LEU A 67 8.78 -20.31 5.70
C LEU A 67 8.25 -21.22 4.57
N PHE A 68 7.24 -20.78 3.82
CA PHE A 68 6.67 -21.51 2.70
C PHE A 68 7.25 -21.07 1.34
N GLY A 69 8.11 -20.05 1.33
CA GLY A 69 8.73 -19.54 0.13
C GLY A 69 9.80 -20.48 -0.43
N ASP A 70 9.96 -20.44 -1.75
CA ASP A 70 11.02 -21.14 -2.46
C ASP A 70 12.31 -20.30 -2.48
N PRO A 71 13.44 -20.77 -1.92
CA PRO A 71 14.70 -20.03 -1.91
C PRO A 71 15.26 -19.71 -3.30
N THR A 72 14.79 -20.41 -4.34
CA THR A 72 15.19 -20.14 -5.73
C THR A 72 14.41 -18.97 -6.34
N PHE A 73 13.34 -18.51 -5.68
CA PHE A 73 12.41 -17.46 -6.15
C PHE A 73 11.88 -17.71 -7.57
N LYS A 74 11.77 -18.99 -7.95
CA LYS A 74 11.45 -19.40 -9.33
C LYS A 74 10.11 -18.84 -9.79
N SER A 75 9.09 -18.88 -8.94
CA SER A 75 7.75 -18.40 -9.31
C SER A 75 7.66 -16.89 -9.49
N LEU A 76 8.55 -16.12 -8.83
CA LEU A 76 8.64 -14.68 -9.02
C LEU A 76 9.38 -14.31 -10.30
N ARG A 77 10.36 -15.12 -10.73
CA ARG A 77 11.24 -14.84 -11.87
C ARG A 77 10.70 -15.35 -13.21
N GLU A 78 10.11 -16.54 -13.24
CA GLU A 78 9.68 -17.17 -14.49
C GLU A 78 8.44 -16.50 -15.10
N ASP A 79 7.53 -16.06 -14.24
CA ASP A 79 6.28 -15.45 -14.65
C ASP A 79 6.43 -13.97 -15.03
N ASN A 80 7.56 -13.33 -14.67
CA ASN A 80 7.79 -11.92 -14.89
C ASN A 80 9.12 -11.69 -15.64
N LYS A 81 9.05 -11.70 -16.98
CA LYS A 81 10.22 -11.66 -17.86
C LYS A 81 10.95 -10.31 -17.92
N ASP A 82 10.28 -9.23 -17.53
CA ASP A 82 10.80 -7.85 -17.59
C ASP A 82 11.12 -7.29 -16.20
N VAL A 83 11.38 -8.15 -15.20
CA VAL A 83 11.65 -7.67 -13.84
C VAL A 83 13.07 -7.16 -13.70
N THR A 84 13.18 -5.95 -13.16
CA THR A 84 14.47 -5.39 -12.77
C THR A 84 14.58 -5.37 -11.26
N PHE A 85 15.71 -5.86 -10.75
CA PHE A 85 16.05 -5.88 -9.34
C PHE A 85 17.23 -4.96 -9.11
N ARG A 86 17.03 -3.90 -8.33
CA ARG A 86 18.07 -2.92 -8.01
C ARG A 86 18.29 -2.88 -6.51
N LYS A 87 19.51 -3.18 -6.07
CA LYS A 87 19.88 -3.04 -4.66
C LYS A 87 19.94 -1.57 -4.28
N VAL A 88 19.20 -1.18 -3.25
CA VAL A 88 19.19 0.20 -2.74
C VAL A 88 20.42 0.45 -1.87
N SER A 89 20.79 -0.52 -1.03
CA SER A 89 22.05 -0.51 -0.28
C SER A 89 22.74 -1.89 -0.28
N PRO A 90 24.02 -1.99 0.10
CA PRO A 90 24.75 -3.26 0.10
C PRO A 90 24.15 -4.33 1.02
N LYS A 91 23.47 -3.92 2.09
CA LYS A 91 22.97 -4.82 3.15
C LYS A 91 21.45 -4.83 3.32
N LEU A 92 20.75 -3.80 2.82
CA LEU A 92 19.31 -3.63 3.03
C LEU A 92 18.66 -2.97 1.81
N GLY A 93 17.41 -3.33 1.54
CA GLY A 93 16.62 -2.61 0.55
C GLY A 93 16.83 -3.12 -0.87
N LEU A 94 15.73 -3.54 -1.48
CA LEU A 94 15.65 -3.96 -2.87
C LEU A 94 14.54 -3.18 -3.55
N GLU A 95 14.84 -2.54 -4.67
CA GLU A 95 13.86 -1.93 -5.55
C GLU A 95 13.53 -2.92 -6.67
N VAL A 96 12.24 -3.17 -6.88
CA VAL A 96 11.71 -4.11 -7.87
C VAL A 96 10.78 -3.35 -8.81
N ASP A 97 11.05 -3.44 -10.12
CA ASP A 97 10.15 -2.95 -11.16
C ASP A 97 9.74 -4.11 -12.07
N GLY A 98 8.52 -4.08 -12.59
CA GLY A 98 7.96 -5.11 -13.46
C GLY A 98 7.14 -6.21 -12.75
N ILE A 99 6.97 -6.15 -11.43
CA ILE A 99 6.07 -7.06 -10.68
C ILE A 99 4.84 -6.29 -10.22
N GLN A 100 3.64 -6.80 -10.50
CA GLN A 100 2.38 -6.30 -9.95
C GLN A 100 1.95 -7.14 -8.75
N LEU A 101 1.89 -6.52 -7.58
CA LEU A 101 1.54 -7.22 -6.33
C LEU A 101 0.08 -7.73 -6.33
N SER A 102 -0.81 -7.02 -7.02
CA SER A 102 -2.25 -7.33 -7.08
C SER A 102 -2.59 -8.62 -7.85
N THR A 103 -1.67 -9.13 -8.67
CA THR A 103 -1.86 -10.30 -9.52
C THR A 103 -1.09 -11.53 -9.03
N LEU A 104 -0.36 -11.42 -7.92
CA LEU A 104 0.44 -12.52 -7.40
C LEU A 104 -0.43 -13.70 -6.94
N SER A 105 -0.04 -14.89 -7.37
CA SER A 105 -0.55 -16.15 -6.83
C SER A 105 -0.10 -16.36 -5.38
N ASN A 106 -0.75 -17.26 -4.65
CA ASN A 106 -0.35 -17.57 -3.27
C ASN A 106 1.11 -18.05 -3.17
N LYS A 107 1.58 -18.87 -4.12
CA LYS A 107 2.98 -19.30 -4.13
C LYS A 107 3.93 -18.10 -4.32
N GLN A 108 3.61 -17.19 -5.23
CA GLN A 108 4.42 -16.00 -5.44
C GLN A 108 4.41 -15.07 -4.23
N LYS A 109 3.29 -15.01 -3.49
CA LYS A 109 3.19 -14.25 -2.26
C LYS A 109 4.07 -14.84 -1.15
N ASP A 110 4.15 -16.17 -1.03
CA ASP A 110 5.06 -16.86 -0.11
C ASP A 110 6.54 -16.62 -0.51
N ASP A 111 6.87 -16.76 -1.79
CA ASP A 111 8.22 -16.44 -2.31
C ASP A 111 8.57 -14.96 -2.04
N LEU A 112 7.60 -14.04 -2.11
CA LEU A 112 7.78 -12.62 -1.80
C LEU A 112 8.03 -12.38 -0.30
N ALA A 113 7.33 -13.10 0.59
CA ALA A 113 7.57 -13.01 2.02
C ALA A 113 9.03 -13.39 2.35
N LEU A 114 9.50 -14.51 1.78
CA LEU A 114 10.89 -14.93 1.92
C LEU A 114 11.87 -13.90 1.36
N LEU A 115 11.55 -13.28 0.22
CA LEU A 115 12.41 -12.24 -0.36
C LEU A 115 12.57 -11.08 0.64
N VAL A 116 11.47 -10.61 1.21
CA VAL A 116 11.48 -9.50 2.17
C VAL A 116 12.25 -9.85 3.43
N GLU A 117 12.09 -11.07 3.97
CA GLU A 117 12.89 -11.55 5.10
C GLU A 117 14.40 -11.50 4.82
N THR A 118 14.83 -11.83 3.58
CA THR A 118 16.26 -11.87 3.24
C THR A 118 16.90 -10.49 3.07
N VAL A 119 16.15 -9.49 2.58
CA VAL A 119 16.70 -8.14 2.28
C VAL A 119 16.16 -7.03 3.20
N GLY A 120 15.26 -7.38 4.11
CA GLY A 120 14.59 -6.51 5.08
C GLY A 120 13.48 -5.64 4.49
N VAL A 121 13.76 -4.93 3.39
CA VAL A 121 12.81 -3.99 2.76
C VAL A 121 12.80 -4.18 1.26
N VAL A 122 11.61 -4.22 0.66
CA VAL A 122 11.43 -4.28 -0.79
C VAL A 122 10.48 -3.16 -1.23
N ALA A 123 10.92 -2.32 -2.14
CA ALA A 123 10.14 -1.24 -2.72
C ALA A 123 9.71 -1.63 -4.14
N PHE A 124 8.40 -1.60 -4.40
CA PHE A 124 7.84 -1.97 -5.70
C PHE A 124 7.46 -0.71 -6.49
N ARG A 125 7.97 -0.59 -7.72
CA ARG A 125 7.62 0.51 -8.62
C ARG A 125 6.37 0.21 -9.42
N ASN A 126 5.70 1.28 -9.88
CA ASN A 126 4.59 1.19 -10.84
C ASN A 126 3.40 0.31 -10.42
N GLN A 127 3.02 0.33 -9.14
CA GLN A 127 1.91 -0.48 -8.63
C GLN A 127 0.53 0.06 -9.02
N ASP A 128 -0.38 -0.87 -9.29
CA ASP A 128 -1.77 -0.60 -9.66
C ASP A 128 -2.73 -0.52 -8.46
N PHE A 129 -2.25 -0.70 -7.22
CA PHE A 129 -3.10 -0.68 -6.02
C PHE A 129 -3.98 0.57 -5.88
N LYS A 130 -3.53 1.74 -6.36
CA LYS A 130 -4.35 2.97 -6.40
C LYS A 130 -5.63 2.84 -7.23
N LEU A 131 -5.68 1.86 -8.14
CA LEU A 131 -6.82 1.54 -9.01
C LEU A 131 -7.63 0.35 -8.51
N GLN A 132 -7.16 -0.36 -7.47
CA GLN A 132 -7.82 -1.54 -6.92
C GLN A 132 -8.80 -1.15 -5.82
N ASP A 133 -9.81 -1.99 -5.61
CA ASP A 133 -10.76 -1.82 -4.50
C ASP A 133 -10.07 -2.03 -3.15
N PHE A 134 -10.49 -1.26 -2.15
CA PHE A 134 -9.91 -1.34 -0.80
C PHE A 134 -9.98 -2.72 -0.17
N ASP A 135 -11.06 -3.47 -0.43
CA ASP A 135 -11.20 -4.82 0.14
C ASP A 135 -10.19 -5.80 -0.46
N LYS A 136 -9.87 -5.66 -1.76
CA LYS A 136 -8.81 -6.45 -2.38
C LYS A 136 -7.44 -6.12 -1.80
N ILE A 137 -7.17 -4.85 -1.50
CA ILE A 137 -5.92 -4.42 -0.86
C ILE A 137 -5.84 -4.96 0.58
N LYS A 138 -6.95 -4.91 1.33
CA LYS A 138 -7.04 -5.49 2.68
C LYS A 138 -6.81 -7.00 2.67
N ASP A 139 -7.44 -7.72 1.74
CA ASP A 139 -7.27 -9.17 1.61
C ASP A 139 -5.85 -9.54 1.21
N TRP A 140 -5.24 -8.74 0.33
CA TRP A 140 -3.83 -8.88 0.00
C TRP A 140 -2.94 -8.65 1.23
N ALA A 141 -3.18 -7.61 2.02
CA ALA A 141 -2.39 -7.31 3.22
C ALA A 141 -2.59 -8.37 4.32
N ARG A 142 -3.81 -8.86 4.52
CA ARG A 142 -4.14 -9.94 5.48
C ARG A 142 -3.34 -11.20 5.25
N TYR A 143 -2.95 -11.47 4.00
CA TYR A 143 -2.10 -12.62 3.68
C TYR A 143 -0.78 -12.63 4.46
N TYR A 144 -0.23 -11.45 4.74
CA TYR A 144 1.05 -11.28 5.44
C TYR A 144 0.89 -10.95 6.93
N GLU A 145 -0.35 -10.78 7.40
CA GLU A 145 -0.73 -10.39 8.76
C GLU A 145 0.00 -9.14 9.29
N VAL A 146 1.20 -9.32 9.84
CA VAL A 146 1.99 -8.29 10.53
C VAL A 146 3.33 -7.98 9.86
N THR A 147 3.84 -8.87 9.00
CA THR A 147 5.26 -8.86 8.64
C THR A 147 5.60 -7.90 7.49
N LEU A 148 4.61 -7.31 6.81
CA LEU A 148 4.89 -6.56 5.59
C LEU A 148 4.50 -5.08 5.64
N ILE A 149 5.52 -4.23 5.75
CA ILE A 149 5.45 -2.79 5.46
C ILE A 149 5.92 -2.59 4.01
N ILE A 150 5.03 -2.15 3.13
CA ILE A 150 5.38 -1.72 1.77
C ILE A 150 5.48 -0.20 1.76
N ILE A 151 6.59 0.33 1.23
CA ILE A 151 6.84 1.77 1.03
C ILE A 151 6.78 2.12 -0.45
#